data_AF-A0A5R2MWK9-F1
#
_entry.id   AF-A0A5R2MWK9-F1
#
_cell.length_a   1.000
_cell.length_b   1.000
_cell.length_c   1.000
_cell.angle_alpha   90.00
_cell.angle_beta   90.00
_cell.angle_gamma   90.00
#
_symmetry.space_group_name_H-M   'P 1'
#
loop_
_entity.id
_entity.type
_entity.pdbx_description
1 polymer ?
#
loop_
_entity_poly.entity_id
_entity_poly.type
_entity_poly.pdbx_seq_one_letter_code
_entity_poly.pdbx_strand_id
1 'polypeptide(L)' 'SGLGQTKAAQDLCVNIPADRKAHYMQPAVGHYGVFNGSRFRSEIVPRIVDFITSYGRQNRVAVKPKLVRTAKR' A
#
# COMPACT_ATOMS: atom_id res chain seq x y z
N SER A 1 -10.48 -17.00 10.01
CA SER A 1 -10.44 -15.53 10.04
C SER A 1 -11.82 -15.01 9.67
N GLY A 2 -12.48 -14.25 10.55
CA GLY A 2 -13.84 -13.75 10.28
C GLY A 2 -13.84 -12.75 9.12
N LEU A 3 -14.80 -12.90 8.19
CA LEU A 3 -15.03 -11.90 7.14
C LEU A 3 -15.35 -10.56 7.79
N GLY A 4 -14.73 -9.49 7.32
CA GLY A 4 -15.02 -8.12 7.77
C GLY A 4 -14.11 -7.55 8.87
N GLN A 5 -13.23 -8.35 9.52
CA GLN A 5 -12.30 -7.81 10.53
C GLN A 5 -11.40 -6.70 9.97
N THR A 6 -10.87 -6.90 8.76
CA THR A 6 -10.03 -5.92 8.07
C THR A 6 -10.81 -4.70 7.59
N LYS A 7 -12.13 -4.83 7.37
CA LYS A 7 -13.01 -3.70 7.07
C LYS A 7 -13.24 -2.85 8.32
N ALA A 8 -13.59 -3.48 9.44
CA ALA A 8 -13.81 -2.80 10.71
C ALA A 8 -12.56 -2.05 11.19
N ALA A 9 -11.35 -2.56 10.91
CA ALA A 9 -10.11 -1.83 11.20
C ALA A 9 -10.01 -0.47 10.47
N GLN A 10 -10.63 -0.32 9.29
CA GLN A 10 -10.62 0.96 8.57
C GLN A 10 -11.50 2.02 9.24
N ASP A 11 -12.54 1.59 9.94
CA ASP A 11 -13.45 2.48 10.67
C ASP A 11 -12.75 3.13 11.87
N LEU A 12 -11.74 2.44 12.45
CA LEU A 12 -10.90 2.98 13.52
C LEU A 12 -9.96 4.11 13.04
N CYS A 13 -9.64 4.18 11.75
CA CYS A 13 -8.76 5.19 11.17
C CYS A 13 -9.51 6.51 10.89
N VAL A 14 -10.07 7.14 11.91
CA VAL A 14 -10.93 8.34 11.77
C VAL A 14 -10.23 9.56 11.17
N ASN A 15 -8.92 9.69 11.33
CA ASN A 15 -8.13 10.83 10.82
C ASN A 15 -7.62 10.63 9.39
N ILE A 16 -7.97 9.52 8.73
CA ILE A 16 -7.64 9.28 7.33
C ILE A 16 -8.90 9.61 6.51
N PRO A 17 -8.83 10.56 5.56
CA PRO A 17 -9.92 10.85 4.63
C PRO A 17 -10.44 9.60 3.92
N ALA A 18 -11.75 9.53 3.66
CA ALA A 18 -12.39 8.34 3.06
C ALA A 18 -11.85 8.02 1.66
N ASP A 19 -11.53 9.06 0.88
CA ASP A 19 -10.91 8.96 -0.45
C ASP A 19 -9.47 8.41 -0.41
N ARG A 20 -8.82 8.37 0.77
CA ARG A 20 -7.51 7.75 0.98
C ARG A 20 -7.57 6.35 1.59
N LYS A 21 -8.77 5.79 1.71
CA LYS A 21 -8.99 4.41 2.15
C LYS A 21 -9.40 3.56 0.94
N ALA A 22 -8.89 2.34 0.88
CA ALA A 22 -9.28 1.36 -0.11
C ALA A 22 -9.62 0.04 0.57
N HIS A 23 -10.74 -0.58 0.19
CA HIS A 23 -11.13 -1.90 0.67
C HIS A 23 -11.38 -2.83 -0.52
N TYR A 24 -10.65 -3.94 -0.56
CA TYR A 24 -10.82 -4.98 -1.56
C TYR A 24 -10.90 -6.34 -0.87
N MET A 25 -11.95 -7.09 -1.20
CA MET A 25 -12.18 -8.43 -0.70
C MET A 25 -12.04 -9.42 -1.84
N GLN A 26 -10.98 -10.22 -1.80
CA GLN A 26 -10.72 -11.24 -2.82
C GLN A 26 -11.71 -12.40 -2.67
N PRO A 27 -12.51 -12.72 -3.69
CA PRO A 27 -13.41 -13.87 -3.62
C PRO A 27 -12.64 -15.20 -3.67
N ALA A 28 -13.22 -16.22 -3.03
CA ALA A 28 -12.82 -17.62 -3.13
C ALA A 28 -11.34 -17.92 -2.82
N VAL A 29 -10.71 -17.15 -1.92
CA VAL A 29 -9.36 -17.44 -1.40
C VAL A 29 -9.42 -17.78 0.08
N GLY A 30 -8.66 -18.82 0.48
CA GLY A 30 -8.38 -19.08 1.88
C GLY A 30 -7.40 -18.05 2.45
N HIS A 31 -7.15 -18.09 3.77
CA HIS A 31 -6.26 -17.15 4.44
C HIS A 31 -4.86 -17.07 3.80
N TYR A 32 -4.26 -18.21 3.46
CA TYR A 32 -2.96 -18.26 2.80
C TYR A 32 -2.99 -17.80 1.33
N GLY A 33 -4.10 -17.98 0.62
CA GLY A 33 -4.25 -17.56 -0.78
C GLY A 33 -4.30 -16.04 -0.97
N VAL A 34 -4.55 -15.28 0.11
CA VAL A 34 -4.50 -13.81 0.12
C VAL A 34 -3.06 -13.28 0.11
N PHE A 35 -2.08 -14.10 0.48
CA PHE A 35 -0.67 -13.67 0.63
C PHE A 35 0.33 -14.52 -0.17
N ASN A 36 -0.13 -15.58 -0.83
CA ASN A 36 0.72 -16.46 -1.64
C ASN A 36 -0.09 -17.15 -2.75
N GLY A 37 0.60 -17.84 -3.66
CA GLY A 37 0.02 -18.60 -4.76
C GLY A 37 -0.12 -17.79 -6.05
N SER A 38 -0.80 -18.38 -7.04
CA SER A 38 -1.00 -17.77 -8.36
C SER A 38 -1.90 -16.53 -8.24
N ARG A 39 -3.06 -16.64 -7.58
CA ARG A 39 -4.00 -15.53 -7.37
C ARG A 39 -3.37 -14.34 -6.65
N PHE A 40 -2.54 -14.57 -5.64
CA PHE A 40 -1.81 -13.48 -4.99
C PHE A 40 -0.97 -12.70 -5.99
N ARG A 41 -0.18 -13.41 -6.81
CA ARG A 41 0.72 -12.79 -7.80
C ARG A 41 -0.04 -12.11 -8.94
N SER A 42 -1.11 -12.72 -9.44
CA SER A 42 -1.85 -12.22 -10.61
C SER A 42 -2.90 -11.17 -10.27
N GLU A 43 -3.49 -11.19 -9.07
CA GLU A 43 -4.66 -10.36 -8.76
C GLU A 43 -4.45 -9.42 -7.56
N ILE A 44 -3.72 -9.85 -6.53
CA ILE A 44 -3.60 -9.10 -5.27
C ILE A 44 -2.38 -8.17 -5.27
N VAL A 45 -1.20 -8.67 -5.65
CA VAL A 45 0.04 -7.89 -5.72
C VAL A 45 -0.12 -6.63 -6.61
N PRO A 46 -0.70 -6.71 -7.83
CA PRO A 46 -0.90 -5.53 -8.65
C PRO A 46 -1.73 -4.45 -7.95
N ARG A 47 -2.77 -4.82 -7.19
CA ARG A 47 -3.61 -3.88 -6.44
C ARG A 47 -2.84 -3.21 -5.30
N ILE A 48 -1.98 -3.95 -4.60
CA ILE A 48 -1.11 -3.39 -3.55
C ILE A 48 -0.14 -2.39 -4.16
N VAL A 49 0.51 -2.75 -5.27
CA VAL A 49 1.47 -1.87 -5.98
C VAL A 49 0.76 -0.61 -6.48
N ASP A 50 -0.42 -0.74 -7.05
CA ASP A 50 -1.23 0.38 -7.53
C ASP A 50 -1.60 1.34 -6.38
N PHE A 51 -2.05 0.80 -5.25
CA PHE A 51 -2.34 1.61 -4.05
C PHE A 51 -1.08 2.37 -3.58
N ILE A 52 0.04 1.68 -3.40
CA ILE A 52 1.30 2.32 -2.96
C ILE A 52 1.75 3.39 -3.96
N THR A 53 1.63 3.12 -5.26
CA THR A 53 2.07 4.06 -6.30
C THR A 53 1.17 5.29 -6.36
N SER A 54 -0.15 5.10 -6.24
CA SER A 54 -1.15 6.16 -6.28
C SER A 54 -1.02 7.14 -5.11
N TYR A 55 -0.69 6.67 -3.91
CA TYR A 55 -0.57 7.52 -2.71
C TYR A 55 0.88 7.88 -2.35
N GLY A 56 1.86 7.03 -2.68
CA GLY A 56 3.27 7.21 -2.28
C GLY A 56 4.03 8.29 -3.04
N ARG A 57 3.57 8.66 -4.25
CA ARG A 57 4.20 9.73 -5.06
C ARG A 57 3.68 11.13 -4.76
N GLN A 58 2.51 11.27 -4.13
CA GLN A 58 1.83 12.56 -3.99
C GLN A 58 2.57 13.55 -3.07
N ASN A 59 3.54 13.11 -2.26
CA ASN A 59 4.19 13.95 -1.23
C ASN A 59 5.73 13.93 -1.22
N ARG A 60 6.41 13.38 -2.24
CA ARG A 60 7.88 13.53 -2.31
C ARG A 60 8.24 14.88 -2.93
N VAL A 61 8.59 15.85 -2.10
CA VAL A 61 9.38 17.00 -2.55
C VAL A 61 10.70 16.44 -3.10
N ALA A 62 10.99 16.72 -4.37
CA ALA A 62 12.25 16.31 -4.99
C ALA A 62 13.42 16.94 -4.22
N VAL A 63 14.13 16.13 -3.44
CA VAL A 63 15.35 16.59 -2.76
C VAL A 63 16.43 16.76 -3.82
N LYS A 64 16.79 18.01 -4.14
CA LYS A 64 17.94 18.29 -4.99
C LYS A 64 19.21 17.77 -4.29
N PRO A 65 20.03 16.93 -4.93
CA PRO A 65 21.25 16.42 -4.31
C PRO A 65 22.21 17.58 -4.04
N LYS A 66 22.68 17.72 -2.79
CA LYS A 66 23.73 18.70 -2.45
C LYS A 66 25.08 18.12 -2.88
N LEU A 67 25.73 18.75 -3.86
CA LEU A 67 27.11 18.44 -4.24
C LEU A 67 28.03 18.83 -3.06
N VAL A 68 28.64 17.86 -2.39
CA VAL A 68 29.68 18.13 -1.38
C VAL A 68 31.02 18.21 -2.11
N ARG A 69 31.64 19.41 -2.10
CA ARG A 69 33.02 19.59 -2.57
C ARG A 69 33.97 19.12 -1.47
N THR A 70 34.73 18.06 -1.74
CA THR A 70 35.86 17.64 -0.90
C THR A 70 36.99 18.65 -1.01
N ALA A 71 37.32 19.33 0.09
CA ALA A 71 38.55 20.12 0.21
C ALA A 71 39.72 19.18 0.48
N LYS A 72 40.69 19.14 -0.44
CA LYS A 72 41.92 18.36 -0.35
C LYS A 72 42.91 19.10 0.58
N ARG A 73 43.46 18.40 1.57
CA ARG A 73 44.59 18.89 2.40
C ARG A 73 45.89 18.85 1.61
#